data_AF-A0A0W8FZB2-F1
#
_entry.id   AF-A0A0W8FZB2-F1
#
_cell.length_a   1.000
_cell.length_b   1.000
_cell.length_c   1.000
_cell.angle_alpha   90.00
_cell.angle_beta   90.00
_cell.angle_gamma   90.00
#
_symmetry.space_group_name_H-M   'P 1'
#
loop_
_entity.id
_entity.type
_entity.pdbx_description
1 polymer ?
#
loop_
_entity_poly.entity_id
_entity_poly.type
_entity_poly.pdbx_seq_one_letter_code
_entity_poly.pdbx_strand_id
1 'polypeptide(L)'
;MNNDLFIASNIGVFRKKLKYTLPDKKLYYPPRWVYKVTGTNVNDTYSIGDRSSITHFNGRSTRQVFINYSQVSPLYSADSKENIIVAVGTKVENVLYHKAIILIGRK
;
A
#
# COMPACT_ATOMS: atom_id res chain seq x y z
N MET A 1 17.15 15.89 -3.65
CA MET A 1 15.83 15.66 -3.03
C MET A 1 14.99 14.84 -4.01
N ASN A 2 14.31 13.80 -3.54
CA ASN A 2 13.34 13.06 -4.37
C ASN A 2 12.10 13.93 -4.56
N ASN A 3 11.70 14.16 -5.81
CA ASN A 3 10.57 15.03 -6.18
C ASN A 3 9.35 14.20 -6.63
N ASP A 4 9.23 12.96 -6.16
CA ASP A 4 8.10 12.10 -6.48
C ASP A 4 7.06 12.15 -5.35
N LEU A 5 5.82 12.44 -5.72
CA LEU A 5 4.65 12.33 -4.87
C LEU A 5 3.89 11.06 -5.26
N PHE A 6 3.58 10.23 -4.27
CA PHE A 6 2.66 9.11 -4.43
C PHE A 6 1.28 9.51 -3.94
N ILE A 7 0.27 9.25 -4.77
CA ILE A 7 -1.13 9.56 -4.49
C ILE A 7 -1.90 8.26 -4.59
N ALA A 8 -2.77 7.98 -3.63
CA ALA A 8 -3.62 6.80 -3.66
C ALA A 8 -5.08 7.20 -3.49
N SER A 9 -5.95 6.53 -4.24
CA SER A 9 -7.40 6.65 -4.17
C SER A 9 -8.04 5.30 -4.48
N ASN A 10 -9.37 5.21 -4.44
CA ASN A 10 -10.12 4.02 -4.84
C ASN A 10 -10.03 3.71 -6.35
N ILE A 11 -9.54 4.64 -7.18
CA ILE A 11 -9.42 4.44 -8.64
C ILE A 11 -7.99 4.21 -9.09
N GLY A 12 -7.00 4.31 -8.20
CA GLY A 12 -5.62 4.08 -8.57
C GLY A 12 -4.61 4.51 -7.52
N VAL A 13 -3.41 3.95 -7.67
CA VAL A 13 -2.21 4.51 -7.06
C VAL A 13 -1.39 5.15 -8.17
N PHE A 14 -0.98 6.40 -7.97
CA PHE A 14 -0.35 7.26 -8.96
C PHE A 14 1.00 7.77 -8.45
N ARG A 15 1.92 8.01 -9.39
CA ARG A 15 3.20 8.67 -9.17
C ARG A 15 3.22 9.98 -9.95
N LYS A 16 3.46 11.09 -9.26
CA LYS A 16 3.61 12.42 -9.84
C LYS A 16 5.03 12.93 -9.63
N LYS A 17 5.67 13.39 -10.70
CA LYS A 17 6.97 14.08 -10.61
C LYS A 17 6.75 15.57 -10.41
N LEU A 18 6.96 16.09 -9.20
CA LEU A 18 6.71 17.49 -8.84
C LEU A 18 7.58 18.49 -9.61
N LYS A 19 8.76 18.08 -10.10
CA LYS A 19 9.65 18.94 -10.88
C LYS A 19 9.12 19.24 -12.29
N TYR A 20 8.25 18.38 -12.83
CA TYR A 20 7.84 18.43 -14.23
C TYR A 20 6.33 18.52 -14.33
N THR A 21 5.83 19.29 -15.29
CA THR A 21 4.39 19.33 -15.62
C THR A 21 4.03 18.12 -16.50
N LEU A 22 4.25 16.92 -15.97
CA LEU A 22 3.85 15.67 -16.59
C LEU A 22 2.55 15.18 -15.97
N PRO A 23 1.68 14.50 -16.74
CA PRO A 23 0.51 13.86 -16.19
C PRO A 23 0.92 12.80 -15.16
N ASP A 24 0.06 12.60 -14.16
CA ASP A 24 0.28 11.62 -13.11
C ASP A 24 0.31 10.21 -13.72
N LYS A 25 1.38 9.46 -13.43
CA LYS A 25 1.51 8.09 -13.92
C LYS A 25 0.75 7.16 -12.98
N LYS A 26 -0.40 6.63 -13.43
CA LYS A 26 -1.07 5.52 -12.73
C LYS A 26 -0.15 4.30 -12.72
N LEU A 27 0.11 3.78 -11.53
CA LEU A 27 0.93 2.58 -11.33
C LEU A 27 0.08 1.31 -11.43
N TYR A 28 -1.08 1.30 -10.77
CA TYR A 28 -2.01 0.16 -10.76
C TYR A 28 -3.37 0.56 -10.17
N TYR A 29 -4.35 -0.32 -10.36
CA TYR A 29 -5.65 -0.28 -9.68
C TYR A 29 -5.56 -1.04 -8.36
N PRO A 30 -5.83 -0.40 -7.21
CA PRO A 30 -5.89 -1.13 -5.95
C PRO A 30 -7.16 -2.01 -5.92
N PRO A 31 -7.13 -3.10 -5.14
CA PRO A 31 -8.28 -4.00 -5.00
C PRO A 31 -9.48 -3.30 -4.34
N ARG A 32 -9.24 -2.26 -3.52
CA ARG A 32 -10.26 -1.42 -2.86
C ARG A 32 -9.61 -0.12 -2.32
N TRP A 33 -9.87 0.30 -1.08
CA TRP A 33 -9.26 1.49 -0.50
C TRP A 33 -7.81 1.27 -0.09
N VAL A 34 -6.96 2.25 -0.39
CA VAL A 34 -5.57 2.35 0.07
C VAL A 34 -5.52 3.41 1.15
N TYR A 35 -4.97 3.05 2.31
CA TYR A 35 -4.88 3.94 3.46
C TYR A 35 -3.48 4.53 3.65
N LYS A 36 -2.45 3.85 3.14
CA LYS A 36 -1.08 4.36 3.21
C LYS A 36 -0.24 3.89 2.04
N VAL A 37 0.66 4.76 1.60
CA VAL A 37 1.82 4.42 0.78
C VAL A 37 3.07 4.67 1.63
N THR A 38 3.99 3.71 1.66
CA THR A 38 5.29 3.80 2.35
C THR A 38 6.39 3.22 1.47
N GLY A 39 7.65 3.32 1.87
CA GLY A 39 8.76 2.77 1.11
C GLY A 39 10.11 3.27 1.59
N THR A 40 11.18 2.60 1.15
CA THR A 40 12.55 3.02 1.42
C THR A 40 13.03 4.06 0.40
N ASN A 41 12.51 4.02 -0.83
CA ASN A 41 12.77 4.99 -1.89
C ASN A 41 11.66 4.97 -2.97
N VAL A 42 11.74 5.88 -3.95
CA VAL A 42 10.71 6.05 -5.01
C VAL A 42 10.54 4.85 -5.96
N ASN A 43 11.48 3.91 -5.95
CA ASN A 43 11.45 2.67 -6.71
C ASN A 43 11.31 1.44 -5.80
N ASP A 44 10.98 1.62 -4.53
CA ASP A 44 10.76 0.54 -3.58
C ASP A 44 9.67 1.00 -2.61
N THR A 45 8.44 0.98 -3.08
CA THR A 45 7.28 1.43 -2.32
C THR A 45 6.25 0.33 -2.14
N TYR A 46 5.46 0.46 -1.08
CA TYR A 46 4.35 -0.39 -0.76
C TYR A 46 3.10 0.45 -0.60
N SER A 47 1.95 -0.08 -1.00
CA SER A 47 0.67 0.39 -0.50
C SER A 47 0.03 -0.65 0.41
N ILE A 48 -0.75 -0.14 1.35
CA ILE A 48 -1.57 -0.96 2.23
C ILE A 48 -3.00 -0.45 2.28
N GLY A 49 -3.94 -1.35 2.54
CA GLY A 49 -5.35 -1.00 2.48
C GLY A 49 -6.30 -2.05 3.02
N ASP A 50 -7.53 -1.94 2.53
CA ASP A 50 -8.60 -2.91 2.73
C ASP A 50 -8.17 -4.35 2.39
N ARG A 51 -8.88 -5.32 2.96
CA ARG A 51 -8.64 -6.77 2.73
C ARG A 51 -7.21 -7.18 3.06
N SER A 52 -6.62 -6.46 4.01
CA SER A 52 -5.23 -6.53 4.42
C SER A 52 -4.27 -6.45 3.24
N SER A 53 -4.66 -5.76 2.16
CA SER A 53 -3.90 -5.75 0.93
C SER A 53 -2.53 -5.09 1.15
N ILE A 54 -1.49 -5.74 0.61
CA ILE A 54 -0.13 -5.21 0.55
C ILE A 54 0.32 -5.35 -0.90
N THR A 55 0.62 -4.22 -1.55
CA THR A 55 1.10 -4.20 -2.95
C THR A 55 2.46 -3.53 -3.00
N HIS A 56 3.45 -4.20 -3.58
CA HIS A 56 4.81 -3.69 -3.76
C HIS A 56 5.00 -3.11 -5.17
N PHE A 57 5.69 -1.99 -5.28
CA PHE A 57 6.13 -1.39 -6.53
C PHE A 57 7.66 -1.26 -6.52
N ASN A 58 8.33 -1.89 -7.48
CA ASN A 58 9.80 -1.97 -7.57
C ASN A 58 10.41 -0.91 -8.51
N GLY A 59 9.70 0.17 -8.81
CA GLY A 59 10.12 1.20 -9.76
C GLY A 59 9.76 0.90 -11.22
N ARG A 60 9.50 -0.37 -11.56
CA ARG A 60 9.14 -0.80 -12.92
C ARG A 60 7.77 -1.45 -13.00
N SER A 61 7.48 -2.38 -12.11
CA SER A 61 6.26 -3.17 -12.05
C SER A 61 5.72 -3.26 -10.62
N THR A 62 4.47 -3.69 -10.52
CA THR A 62 3.77 -3.87 -9.26
C THR A 62 3.50 -5.35 -9.02
N ARG A 63 3.48 -5.76 -7.76
CA ARG A 63 3.14 -7.12 -7.34
C ARG A 63 2.26 -7.06 -6.10
N GLN A 64 1.12 -7.75 -6.15
CA GLN A 64 0.32 -7.99 -4.96
C GLN A 64 1.07 -9.00 -4.07
N VAL A 65 1.56 -8.55 -2.92
CA VAL A 65 2.31 -9.37 -1.97
C VAL A 65 1.35 -10.19 -1.12
N PHE A 66 0.27 -9.55 -0.67
CA PHE A 66 -0.74 -10.19 0.14
C PHE A 66 -2.11 -9.54 -0.09
N ILE A 67 -3.16 -10.35 -0.01
CA ILE A 67 -4.56 -9.93 0.09
C ILE A 67 -5.38 -11.09 0.64
N ASN A 68 -6.37 -10.76 1.46
CA ASN A 68 -7.37 -11.72 1.91
C ASN A 68 -8.73 -11.37 1.30
N TYR A 69 -9.14 -12.05 0.22
CA TYR A 69 -10.43 -11.78 -0.42
C TYR A 69 -11.65 -12.17 0.43
N SER A 70 -11.46 -13.02 1.45
CA SER A 70 -12.54 -13.53 2.30
C SER A 70 -12.87 -12.61 3.48
N GLN A 71 -12.04 -11.62 3.78
CA GLN A 71 -12.24 -10.70 4.92
C GLN A 71 -11.97 -9.25 4.51
N VAL A 72 -12.70 -8.31 5.12
CA VAL A 72 -12.55 -6.87 4.86
C VAL A 72 -11.53 -6.18 5.78
N SER A 73 -10.81 -6.94 6.61
CA SER A 73 -9.79 -6.50 7.58
C SER A 73 -8.81 -5.45 7.01
N PRO A 74 -8.93 -4.16 7.33
CA PRO A 74 -8.09 -3.10 6.77
C PRO A 74 -6.75 -2.96 7.50
N LEU A 75 -5.71 -2.58 6.75
CA LEU A 75 -4.45 -2.07 7.30
C LEU A 75 -4.45 -0.55 7.22
N TYR A 76 -4.14 0.13 8.32
CA TYR A 76 -4.20 1.59 8.41
C TYR A 76 -2.83 2.27 8.38
N SER A 77 -1.80 1.60 8.89
CA SER A 77 -0.44 2.13 8.86
C SER A 77 0.55 1.01 8.57
N ALA A 78 1.67 1.39 7.99
CA ALA A 78 2.78 0.52 7.68
C ALA A 78 4.07 1.32 7.64
N ASP A 79 5.18 0.62 7.86
CA ASP A 79 6.50 1.12 7.54
C ASP A 79 7.35 0.01 6.94
N SER A 80 8.40 0.38 6.22
CA SER A 80 9.27 -0.56 5.54
C SER A 80 10.73 -0.17 5.71
N LYS A 81 11.57 -1.17 5.97
CA LYS A 81 13.01 -1.01 6.02
C LYS A 81 13.65 -2.23 5.37
N GLU A 82 14.59 -1.98 4.46
CA GLU A 82 15.31 -3.01 3.71
C GLU A 82 14.33 -3.98 3.02
N ASN A 83 14.29 -5.24 3.43
CA ASN A 83 13.42 -6.27 2.89
C ASN A 83 12.20 -6.56 3.77
N ILE A 84 11.93 -5.75 4.80
CA ILE A 84 10.83 -5.95 5.73
C ILE A 84 9.80 -4.85 5.55
N ILE A 85 8.53 -5.25 5.48
CA ILE A 85 7.38 -4.38 5.69
C ILE A 85 6.61 -4.84 6.92
N VAL A 86 6.27 -3.88 7.77
CA VAL A 86 5.38 -4.10 8.91
C VAL A 86 4.14 -3.26 8.69
N ALA A 87 2.96 -3.89 8.74
CA ALA A 87 1.68 -3.22 8.61
C ALA A 87 0.79 -3.55 9.81
N VAL A 88 0.02 -2.56 10.26
CA VAL A 88 -0.90 -2.68 11.40
C VAL A 88 -2.31 -2.29 10.98
N GLY A 89 -3.28 -2.96 11.58
CA GLY A 89 -4.68 -2.80 11.19
C GLY A 89 -5.64 -3.48 12.15
N THR A 90 -6.85 -3.73 11.67
CA THR A 90 -7.87 -4.47 12.41
C THR A 90 -8.26 -5.74 11.65
N LYS A 91 -8.33 -6.87 12.36
CA LYS A 91 -9.00 -8.08 11.90
C LYS A 91 -10.47 -7.98 12.27
N VAL A 92 -11.32 -8.01 11.25
CA VAL A 92 -12.77 -8.03 11.40
C VAL A 92 -13.22 -9.47 11.59
N GLU A 93 -13.76 -9.81 12.76
CA GLU A 93 -14.34 -11.14 13.00
C GLU A 93 -15.84 -11.13 12.72
N ASN A 94 -16.52 -10.04 13.06
CA ASN A 94 -17.91 -9.74 12.69
C ASN A 94 -18.15 -8.22 12.83
N VAL A 95 -19.43 -7.79 12.75
CA VAL A 95 -19.81 -6.37 12.76
C VAL A 95 -19.43 -5.64 14.06
N LEU A 96 -19.30 -6.35 15.19
CA LEU A 96 -19.06 -5.76 16.51
C LEU A 96 -17.63 -6.01 17.00
N TYR A 97 -17.00 -7.11 16.59
CA TYR A 97 -15.73 -7.56 17.14
C TYR A 97 -14.57 -7.38 16.18
N HIS A 98 -13.63 -6.52 16.59
CA HIS A 98 -12.40 -6.22 15.88
C HIS A 98 -11.20 -6.47 16.80
N LYS A 99 -10.12 -7.04 16.25
CA LYS A 99 -8.85 -7.23 16.96
C LYS A 99 -7.74 -6.47 16.26
N ALA A 100 -6.82 -5.91 17.03
CA ALA A 100 -5.60 -5.35 16.46
C ALA A 100 -4.77 -6.47 15.81
N ILE A 101 -4.20 -6.19 14.64
CA ILE A 101 -3.29 -7.11 13.95
C ILE A 101 -2.01 -6.41 13.52
N ILE A 102 -0.96 -7.22 13.43
CA ILE A 102 0.31 -6.89 12.79
C ILE A 102 0.59 -7.92 11.70
N LEU A 103 0.93 -7.46 10.51
CA LEU A 103 1.42 -8.29 9.41
C LEU A 103 2.88 -7.91 9.16
N ILE A 104 3.74 -8.93 9.13
CA ILE A 104 5.15 -8.77 8.82
C ILE A 104 5.41 -9.52 7.51
N GLY A 105 5.76 -8.78 6.47
CA GLY A 105 6.13 -9.31 5.17
C GLY A 105 7.64 -9.19 4.96
N ARG A 106 8.23 -10.19 4.31
CA ARG A 106 9.62 -10.16 3.84
C ARG A 106 9.66 -10.31 2.32
N LYS A 107 10.46 -9.48 1.66
CA LYS A 107 10.70 -9.51 0.21
C LYS A 107 11.61 -10.66 -0.19
#